data_AF-A0A9Q4XZ01-F1
#
_entry.id   AF-A0A9Q4XZ01-F1
#
_cell.length_a   1.000
_cell.length_b   1.000
_cell.length_c   1.000
_cell.angle_alpha   90.00
_cell.angle_beta   90.00
_cell.angle_gamma   90.00
#
_symmetry.space_group_name_H-M   'P 1'
#
loop_
_entity.id
_entity.type
_entity.pdbx_description
1 polymer ?
#
loop_
_entity_poly.entity_id
_entity_poly.type
_entity_poly.pdbx_seq_one_letter_code
_entity_poly.pdbx_strand_id
1 'polypeptide(L)'
;MEKHKKILIFIIVSSVINLVLYYAMYHNSFGGIITSIANILILCLATKSVCTDEEKVVKNIYENDLENIQEDKKLKDFILTASEEIAFNSQQLLWLEQNNINAFKNIHDISYKVENYCQQNAASSEEINSSINHFVNFSKNLNESIVKIRGFSLESSKMLNDNKNTIESVNVFLEELNKEISSASSRNEELMESSNNIYSIVDYIKQISVQTNLLSLNAAIEATRAGEAGRGFAIVANEIKKLSEQTQVAIKKIEDIVQDISVKISNSNEAMDKCDDKLTKVEKVMNKSTEAIEKIKNIVESIKDSVVDLEKESEQGLNNVTEVEAAIEEVASAVEDTHKLAYNSMGKVEYVKEKNEIMIKSLDELINISEELQKESSKLKMENEIIFGINPFTAPKNIKKMYVPIIEKVCKSIGYKARTIIVKDYDALNDNIKENIIDVGWFSPFAYVNAHKKSGVIPIVTPKINGKDYYKGYIIARKDSNIKTLNDLKDKIFGYVDVNSASGCIYANHILKDNKLNHNSLFKESYFLGSHDNVINAVLNGEIDAGATYDEALENARKEGIKVDDILILAQSENIPKDTIGVNKNMNKELIDKLKKAFIDIKDLHTIDTPVQGFIESFDEKYDVIRKII
;
A
#
# COMPACT_ATOMS: atom_id res chain seq x y z
N MET A 1 -79.01 -6.49 20.21
CA MET A 1 -78.31 -7.75 20.59
C MET A 1 -76.94 -7.90 19.90
N GLU A 2 -76.75 -7.43 18.66
CA GLU A 2 -75.44 -7.44 17.97
C GLU A 2 -74.37 -6.50 18.57
N LYS A 3 -74.75 -5.32 19.08
CA LYS A 3 -73.82 -4.33 19.67
C LYS A 3 -73.13 -4.87 20.94
N HIS A 4 -73.88 -5.57 21.81
CA HIS A 4 -73.32 -6.23 22.99
C HIS A 4 -72.46 -7.45 22.64
N LYS A 5 -72.77 -8.18 21.55
CA LYS A 5 -71.91 -9.26 21.05
C LYS A 5 -70.57 -8.73 20.54
N LYS A 6 -70.54 -7.59 19.85
CA LYS A 6 -69.29 -6.96 19.38
C LYS A 6 -68.44 -6.45 20.55
N ILE A 7 -69.05 -5.87 21.58
CA ILE A 7 -68.37 -5.45 22.81
C ILE A 7 -67.84 -6.65 23.60
N LEU A 8 -68.62 -7.73 23.71
CA LEU A 8 -68.21 -8.95 24.40
C LEU A 8 -67.08 -9.68 23.66
N ILE A 9 -67.14 -9.75 22.33
CA ILE A 9 -66.06 -10.28 21.50
C ILE A 9 -64.80 -9.41 21.63
N PHE A 10 -64.94 -8.08 21.70
CA PHE A 10 -63.82 -7.16 21.90
C PHE A 10 -63.17 -7.33 23.28
N ILE A 11 -63.97 -7.49 24.34
CA ILE A 11 -63.47 -7.76 25.71
C ILE A 11 -62.78 -9.13 25.76
N ILE A 12 -63.34 -10.16 25.12
CA ILE A 12 -62.76 -11.52 25.09
C ILE A 12 -61.44 -11.53 24.30
N VAL A 13 -61.38 -10.88 23.14
CA VAL A 13 -60.16 -10.75 22.34
C VAL A 13 -59.09 -9.95 23.09
N SER A 14 -59.47 -8.84 23.75
CA SER A 14 -58.57 -8.07 24.61
C SER A 14 -58.05 -8.87 25.81
N SER A 15 -58.89 -9.73 26.40
CA SER A 15 -58.51 -10.59 27.53
C SER A 15 -57.57 -11.72 27.12
N VAL A 16 -57.80 -12.32 25.94
CA VAL A 16 -56.95 -13.37 25.37
C VAL A 16 -55.60 -12.79 24.93
N ILE A 17 -55.59 -11.59 24.35
CA ILE A 17 -54.34 -10.87 24.00
C ILE A 17 -53.55 -10.53 25.27
N ASN A 18 -54.21 -10.05 26.33
CA ASN A 18 -53.56 -9.83 27.63
C ASN A 18 -52.99 -11.12 28.25
N LEU A 19 -53.67 -12.27 28.08
CA LEU A 19 -53.21 -13.57 28.59
C LEU A 19 -51.99 -14.11 27.81
N VAL A 20 -51.99 -13.96 26.48
CA VAL A 20 -50.86 -14.31 25.59
C VAL A 20 -49.67 -13.39 25.84
N LEU A 21 -49.90 -12.11 26.12
CA LEU A 21 -48.87 -11.13 26.45
C LEU A 21 -48.31 -11.33 27.87
N TYR A 22 -49.13 -11.71 28.85
CA TYR A 22 -48.66 -12.13 30.18
C TYR A 22 -47.73 -13.35 30.09
N TYR A 23 -48.03 -14.28 29.17
CA TYR A 23 -47.16 -15.41 28.88
C TYR A 23 -45.85 -15.00 28.18
N ALA A 24 -45.89 -13.97 27.32
CA ALA A 24 -44.71 -13.40 26.68
C ALA A 24 -43.82 -12.58 27.63
N MET A 25 -44.40 -11.94 28.66
CA MET A 25 -43.68 -11.19 29.72
C MET A 25 -42.74 -12.09 30.54
N TYR A 26 -43.00 -13.39 30.61
CA TYR A 26 -42.18 -14.34 31.38
C TYR A 26 -40.89 -14.78 30.64
N HIS A 27 -40.73 -14.43 29.35
CA HIS A 27 -39.66 -14.96 28.49
C HIS A 27 -38.77 -13.94 27.74
N ASN A 28 -38.49 -12.79 28.36
CA ASN A 28 -37.27 -11.98 28.14
C ASN A 28 -37.27 -10.84 27.08
N SER A 29 -36.76 -9.69 27.53
CA SER A 29 -36.18 -8.51 26.84
C SER A 29 -37.04 -7.52 26.01
N PHE A 30 -37.00 -6.26 26.44
CA PHE A 30 -37.10 -4.95 25.74
C PHE A 30 -38.28 -4.63 24.79
N GLY A 31 -38.89 -5.60 24.10
CA GLY A 31 -40.01 -5.36 23.16
C GLY A 31 -41.36 -5.02 23.82
N GLY A 32 -41.51 -5.30 25.12
CA GLY A 32 -42.75 -5.07 25.88
C GLY A 32 -43.13 -3.60 26.08
N ILE A 33 -42.15 -2.68 26.12
CA ILE A 33 -42.42 -1.27 26.43
C ILE A 33 -42.92 -0.52 25.18
N ILE A 34 -42.30 -0.78 24.03
CA ILE A 34 -42.71 -0.20 22.73
C ILE A 34 -44.12 -0.69 22.33
N THR A 35 -44.45 -1.93 22.63
CA THR A 35 -45.79 -2.50 22.36
C THR A 35 -46.86 -1.98 23.33
N SER A 36 -46.53 -1.67 24.58
CA SER A 36 -47.45 -0.99 25.50
C SER A 36 -47.77 0.44 25.05
N ILE A 37 -46.79 1.18 24.53
CA ILE A 37 -46.98 2.54 24.01
C ILE A 37 -47.82 2.55 22.72
N ALA A 38 -47.53 1.63 21.79
CA ALA A 38 -48.33 1.43 20.59
C ALA A 38 -49.79 1.05 20.91
N ASN A 39 -50.02 0.26 21.96
CA ASN A 39 -51.37 -0.12 22.39
C ASN A 39 -52.17 1.02 23.03
N ILE A 40 -51.52 1.93 23.77
CA ILE A 40 -52.17 3.15 24.29
C ILE A 40 -52.55 4.07 23.11
N LEU A 41 -51.67 4.19 22.10
CA LEU A 41 -51.91 4.94 20.88
C LEU A 41 -53.02 4.35 20.01
N ILE A 42 -53.09 3.02 19.88
CA ILE A 42 -54.19 2.32 19.18
C ILE A 42 -55.50 2.48 19.96
N LEU A 43 -55.49 2.48 21.29
CA LEU A 43 -56.68 2.82 22.10
C LEU A 43 -57.14 4.27 21.86
N CYS A 44 -56.20 5.22 21.80
CA CYS A 44 -56.48 6.64 21.53
C CYS A 44 -56.95 6.90 20.09
N LEU A 45 -56.45 6.15 19.11
CA LEU A 45 -56.87 6.25 17.70
C LEU A 45 -58.19 5.50 17.44
N ALA A 46 -58.41 4.36 18.09
CA ALA A 46 -59.65 3.59 17.99
C ALA A 46 -60.83 4.31 18.65
N THR A 47 -60.60 5.06 19.74
CA THR A 47 -61.61 5.96 20.32
C THR A 47 -61.93 7.13 19.38
N LYS A 48 -60.95 7.64 18.64
CA LYS A 48 -61.15 8.68 17.60
C LYS A 48 -61.88 8.16 16.36
N SER A 49 -61.72 6.88 16.00
CA SER A 49 -62.35 6.25 14.82
C SER A 49 -63.75 5.66 15.08
N VAL A 50 -64.12 5.40 16.34
CA VAL A 50 -65.44 4.84 16.71
C VAL A 50 -66.42 5.92 17.20
N CYS A 51 -65.95 7.14 17.47
CA CYS A 51 -66.79 8.27 17.88
C CYS A 51 -67.06 9.22 16.70
N THR A 52 -67.89 8.78 15.76
CA THR A 52 -68.79 9.69 15.03
C THR A 52 -70.20 9.37 15.50
N ASP A 53 -70.87 10.39 16.05
CA ASP A 53 -72.19 10.37 16.69
C ASP A 53 -72.23 9.97 18.18
N GLU A 54 -71.89 10.93 19.04
CA GLU A 54 -72.72 11.37 20.19
C GLU A 54 -71.96 12.42 21.04
N GLU A 55 -71.99 13.69 20.60
CA GLU A 55 -71.34 14.85 21.24
C GLU A 55 -71.86 15.22 22.65
N LYS A 56 -72.86 14.53 23.20
CA LYS A 56 -73.48 14.91 24.50
C LYS A 56 -73.19 13.98 25.68
N VAL A 57 -72.93 12.68 25.45
CA VAL A 57 -72.66 11.74 26.54
C VAL A 57 -71.17 11.64 26.84
N VAL A 58 -70.33 11.73 25.79
CA VAL A 58 -68.87 11.77 25.91
C VAL A 58 -68.42 13.06 26.61
N LYS A 59 -69.08 14.20 26.37
CA LYS A 59 -68.71 15.48 26.98
C LYS A 59 -68.88 15.50 28.51
N ASN A 60 -69.96 14.91 29.04
CA ASN A 60 -70.21 14.83 30.49
C ASN A 60 -69.38 13.76 31.22
N ILE A 61 -68.88 12.74 30.52
CA ILE A 61 -67.98 11.72 31.10
C ILE A 61 -66.53 12.18 31.02
N TYR A 62 -66.13 12.83 29.91
CA TYR A 62 -64.81 13.45 29.80
C TYR A 62 -64.62 14.61 30.77
N GLU A 63 -65.61 15.49 30.98
CA GLU A 63 -65.46 16.60 31.93
C GLU A 63 -65.32 16.12 33.40
N ASN A 64 -66.06 15.09 33.82
CA ASN A 64 -65.95 14.51 35.18
C ASN A 64 -64.69 13.63 35.39
N ASP A 65 -64.23 12.88 34.37
CA ASP A 65 -63.03 12.05 34.49
C ASP A 65 -61.72 12.85 34.25
N LEU A 66 -61.75 13.93 33.44
CA LEU A 66 -60.64 14.89 33.35
C LEU A 66 -60.47 15.70 34.64
N GLU A 67 -61.57 16.03 35.34
CA GLU A 67 -61.51 16.61 36.70
C GLU A 67 -60.88 15.63 37.70
N ASN A 68 -61.17 14.32 37.62
CA ASN A 68 -60.51 13.31 38.46
C ASN A 68 -59.02 13.10 38.10
N ILE A 69 -58.63 13.21 36.81
CA ILE A 69 -57.22 13.20 36.38
C ILE A 69 -56.50 14.48 36.84
N GLN A 70 -57.20 15.61 37.00
CA GLN A 70 -56.62 16.83 37.55
C GLN A 70 -56.21 16.69 39.02
N GLU A 71 -56.84 15.80 39.79
CA GLU A 71 -56.53 15.62 41.21
C GLU A 71 -55.48 14.51 41.48
N ASP A 72 -55.31 13.53 40.58
CA ASP A 72 -54.34 12.43 40.76
C ASP A 72 -52.91 12.81 40.31
N LYS A 73 -52.13 13.30 41.28
CA LYS A 73 -50.70 13.63 41.10
C LYS A 73 -49.86 12.46 40.56
N LYS A 74 -50.18 11.20 40.90
CA LYS A 74 -49.39 10.05 40.42
C LYS A 74 -49.65 9.79 38.95
N LEU A 75 -50.90 9.92 38.51
CA LEU A 75 -51.26 9.72 37.11
C LEU A 75 -50.66 10.82 36.22
N LYS A 76 -50.69 12.09 36.65
CA LYS A 76 -50.02 13.20 35.95
C LYS A 76 -48.52 12.96 35.81
N ASP A 77 -47.87 12.56 36.90
CA ASP A 77 -46.44 12.25 36.92
C ASP A 77 -46.09 11.11 35.96
N PHE A 78 -46.92 10.06 35.93
CA PHE A 78 -46.77 8.94 35.01
C PHE A 78 -46.91 9.36 33.55
N ILE A 79 -47.94 10.13 33.19
CA ILE A 79 -48.19 10.57 31.81
C ILE A 79 -47.05 11.46 31.30
N LEU A 80 -46.58 12.41 32.12
CA LEU A 80 -45.44 13.27 31.78
C LEU A 80 -44.17 12.45 31.58
N THR A 81 -43.86 11.54 32.51
CA THR A 81 -42.66 10.69 32.42
C THR A 81 -42.71 9.78 31.19
N ALA A 82 -43.88 9.18 30.91
CA ALA A 82 -44.07 8.35 29.73
C ALA A 82 -43.88 9.16 28.45
N SER A 83 -44.43 10.38 28.37
CA SER A 83 -44.25 11.26 27.22
C SER A 83 -42.78 11.64 27.00
N GLU A 84 -42.04 11.92 28.07
CA GLU A 84 -40.59 12.22 28.02
C GLU A 84 -39.79 11.02 27.50
N GLU A 85 -40.10 9.81 27.98
CA GLU A 85 -39.42 8.59 27.55
C GLU A 85 -39.72 8.22 26.11
N ILE A 86 -40.98 8.34 25.66
CA ILE A 86 -41.37 8.09 24.27
C ILE A 86 -40.65 9.04 23.33
N ALA A 87 -40.64 10.33 23.66
CA ALA A 87 -39.95 11.36 22.89
C ALA A 87 -38.46 11.06 22.74
N PHE A 88 -37.82 10.81 23.88
CA PHE A 88 -36.42 10.48 23.95
C PHE A 88 -36.08 9.23 23.12
N ASN A 89 -36.84 8.14 23.29
CA ASN A 89 -36.58 6.88 22.60
C ASN A 89 -36.78 7.02 21.09
N SER A 90 -37.80 7.79 20.66
CA SER A 90 -38.08 8.03 19.23
C SER A 90 -36.96 8.82 18.56
N GLN A 91 -36.49 9.89 19.21
CA GLN A 91 -35.33 10.67 18.74
C GLN A 91 -34.05 9.84 18.72
N GLN A 92 -33.83 9.02 19.75
CA GLN A 92 -32.66 8.14 19.82
C GLN A 92 -32.67 7.08 18.70
N LEU A 93 -33.84 6.52 18.38
CA LEU A 93 -33.99 5.57 17.27
C LEU A 93 -33.73 6.25 15.92
N LEU A 94 -34.28 7.45 15.70
CA LEU A 94 -34.01 8.21 14.47
C LEU A 94 -32.51 8.47 14.28
N TRP A 95 -31.82 8.88 15.34
CA TRP A 95 -30.38 9.10 15.30
C TRP A 95 -29.59 7.81 14.96
N LEU A 96 -29.99 6.66 15.52
CA LEU A 96 -29.38 5.37 15.22
C LEU A 96 -29.62 4.95 13.75
N GLU A 97 -30.83 5.16 13.23
CA GLU A 97 -31.16 4.84 11.84
C GLU A 97 -30.38 5.66 10.82
N GLN A 98 -30.21 6.96 11.07
CA GLN A 98 -29.39 7.82 10.21
C GLN A 98 -27.93 7.33 10.15
N ASN A 99 -27.38 6.91 11.29
CA ASN A 99 -26.04 6.31 11.32
C ASN A 99 -25.99 4.96 10.60
N ASN A 100 -27.05 4.16 10.72
CA ASN A 100 -27.16 2.88 10.03
C ASN A 100 -27.11 3.06 8.51
N ILE A 101 -27.83 4.06 7.97
CA ILE A 101 -27.78 4.42 6.54
C ILE A 101 -26.36 4.77 6.10
N ASN A 102 -25.64 5.59 6.87
CA ASN A 102 -24.28 5.96 6.53
C ASN A 102 -23.32 4.76 6.55
N ALA A 103 -23.49 3.83 7.51
CA ALA A 103 -22.73 2.59 7.54
C ALA A 103 -22.97 1.73 6.29
N PHE A 104 -24.22 1.61 5.85
CA PHE A 104 -24.56 0.85 4.64
C PHE A 104 -24.06 1.50 3.34
N LYS A 105 -24.02 2.84 3.26
CA LYS A 105 -23.35 3.54 2.14
C LYS A 105 -21.86 3.18 2.07
N ASN A 106 -21.17 3.15 3.21
CA ASN A 106 -19.77 2.73 3.23
C ASN A 106 -19.60 1.26 2.77
N ILE A 107 -20.50 0.36 3.17
CA ILE A 107 -20.48 -1.04 2.73
C ILE A 107 -20.72 -1.14 1.20
N HIS A 108 -21.63 -0.34 0.65
CA HIS A 108 -21.86 -0.27 -0.80
C HIS A 108 -20.56 0.12 -1.54
N ASP A 109 -19.92 1.20 -1.12
CA ASP A 109 -18.71 1.70 -1.78
C ASP A 109 -17.54 0.73 -1.68
N ILE A 110 -17.39 0.06 -0.54
CA ILE A 110 -16.40 -1.01 -0.36
C ILE A 110 -16.70 -2.17 -1.30
N SER A 111 -17.96 -2.63 -1.37
CA SER A 111 -18.35 -3.75 -2.23
C SER A 111 -18.09 -3.44 -3.72
N TYR A 112 -18.36 -2.20 -4.15
CA TYR A 112 -18.05 -1.74 -5.50
C TYR A 112 -16.55 -1.72 -5.81
N LYS A 113 -15.71 -1.27 -4.86
CA LYS A 113 -14.25 -1.34 -5.01
C LYS A 113 -13.75 -2.79 -5.10
N VAL A 114 -14.33 -3.71 -4.31
CA VAL A 114 -14.00 -5.14 -4.37
C VAL A 114 -14.34 -5.73 -5.74
N GLU A 115 -15.46 -5.36 -6.35
CA GLU A 115 -15.83 -5.80 -7.70
C GLU A 115 -14.78 -5.38 -8.76
N ASN A 116 -14.31 -4.12 -8.69
CA ASN A 116 -13.24 -3.64 -9.57
C ASN A 116 -11.92 -4.41 -9.36
N TYR A 117 -11.55 -4.72 -8.10
CA TYR A 117 -10.37 -5.53 -7.82
C TYR A 117 -10.51 -6.97 -8.32
N CYS A 118 -11.70 -7.58 -8.25
CA CYS A 118 -11.96 -8.88 -8.86
C CYS A 118 -11.71 -8.87 -10.37
N GLN A 119 -12.18 -7.85 -11.08
CA GLN A 119 -11.95 -7.72 -12.52
C GLN A 119 -10.46 -7.56 -12.86
N GLN A 120 -9.74 -6.74 -12.09
CA GLN A 120 -8.30 -6.56 -12.26
C GLN A 120 -7.53 -7.86 -11.98
N ASN A 121 -7.85 -8.57 -10.91
CA ASN A 121 -7.22 -9.84 -10.56
C ASN A 121 -7.51 -10.91 -11.62
N ALA A 122 -8.72 -10.96 -12.17
CA ALA A 122 -9.06 -11.87 -13.26
C ALA A 122 -8.16 -11.63 -14.49
N ALA A 123 -7.99 -10.36 -14.91
CA ALA A 123 -7.12 -10.01 -16.02
C ALA A 123 -5.64 -10.36 -15.73
N SER A 124 -5.16 -10.12 -14.51
CA SER A 124 -3.81 -10.52 -14.09
C SER A 124 -3.62 -12.04 -14.11
N SER A 125 -4.62 -12.82 -13.70
CA SER A 125 -4.58 -14.29 -13.79
C SER A 125 -4.47 -14.78 -15.23
N GLU A 126 -5.18 -14.16 -16.17
CA GLU A 126 -5.08 -14.48 -17.61
C GLU A 126 -3.66 -14.18 -18.16
N GLU A 127 -3.07 -13.05 -17.76
CA GLU A 127 -1.71 -12.67 -18.17
C GLU A 127 -0.65 -13.64 -17.61
N ILE A 128 -0.79 -14.05 -16.36
CA ILE A 128 0.11 -15.06 -15.77
C ILE A 128 -0.04 -16.39 -16.50
N ASN A 129 -1.26 -16.79 -16.87
CA ASN A 129 -1.49 -18.02 -17.62
C ASN A 129 -0.83 -17.99 -19.02
N SER A 130 -0.83 -16.82 -19.68
CA SER A 130 -0.06 -16.63 -20.91
C SER A 130 1.46 -16.77 -20.67
N SER A 131 1.95 -16.20 -19.57
CA SER A 131 3.37 -16.26 -19.18
C SER A 131 3.83 -17.70 -18.87
N ILE A 132 2.97 -18.50 -18.24
CA ILE A 132 3.17 -19.94 -18.01
C ILE A 132 3.39 -20.68 -19.34
N ASN A 133 2.51 -20.47 -20.31
CA ASN A 133 2.63 -21.08 -21.63
C ASN A 133 3.93 -20.66 -22.36
N HIS A 134 4.33 -19.40 -22.22
CA HIS A 134 5.62 -18.93 -22.71
C HIS A 134 6.80 -19.63 -22.03
N PHE A 135 6.75 -19.83 -20.72
CA PHE A 135 7.80 -20.52 -19.97
C PHE A 135 7.92 -21.99 -20.35
N VAL A 136 6.80 -22.70 -20.50
CA VAL A 136 6.80 -24.11 -20.96
C VAL A 136 7.51 -24.22 -22.33
N ASN A 137 7.21 -23.32 -23.25
CA ASN A 137 7.89 -23.26 -24.55
C ASN A 137 9.37 -22.92 -24.43
N PHE A 138 9.72 -21.99 -23.54
CA PHE A 138 11.11 -21.63 -23.25
C PHE A 138 11.90 -22.84 -22.71
N SER A 139 11.36 -23.58 -21.73
CA SER A 139 11.97 -24.79 -21.16
C SER A 139 12.17 -25.86 -22.23
N LYS A 140 11.20 -26.05 -23.13
CA LYS A 140 11.35 -26.96 -24.28
C LYS A 140 12.53 -26.57 -25.17
N ASN A 141 12.63 -25.29 -25.57
CA ASN A 141 13.73 -24.80 -26.40
C ASN A 141 15.09 -24.87 -25.68
N LEU A 142 15.10 -24.66 -24.37
CA LEU A 142 16.29 -24.83 -23.53
C LEU A 142 16.77 -26.28 -23.55
N ASN A 143 15.86 -27.24 -23.36
CA ASN A 143 16.18 -28.67 -23.42
C ASN A 143 16.72 -29.08 -24.80
N GLU A 144 16.15 -28.58 -25.90
CA GLU A 144 16.70 -28.80 -27.25
C GLU A 144 18.13 -28.25 -27.40
N SER A 145 18.41 -27.11 -26.78
CA SER A 145 19.74 -26.48 -26.80
C SER A 145 20.76 -27.26 -25.97
N ILE A 146 20.35 -27.74 -24.79
CA ILE A 146 21.15 -28.61 -23.92
C ILE A 146 21.58 -29.87 -24.68
N VAL A 147 20.66 -30.53 -25.39
CA VAL A 147 20.96 -31.72 -26.21
C VAL A 147 21.99 -31.42 -27.29
N LYS A 148 21.89 -30.27 -27.97
CA LYS A 148 22.86 -29.85 -28.99
C LYS A 148 24.24 -29.60 -28.38
N ILE A 149 24.32 -28.87 -27.26
CA ILE A 149 25.60 -28.57 -26.58
C ILE A 149 26.26 -29.87 -26.09
N ARG A 150 25.48 -30.80 -25.54
CA ARG A 150 25.97 -32.15 -25.19
C ARG A 150 26.59 -32.85 -26.39
N GLY A 151 25.91 -32.81 -27.55
CA GLY A 151 26.43 -33.35 -28.80
C GLY A 151 27.79 -32.76 -29.18
N PHE A 152 27.90 -31.43 -29.19
CA PHE A 152 29.16 -30.74 -29.50
C PHE A 152 30.28 -31.02 -28.49
N SER A 153 29.96 -31.15 -27.19
CA SER A 153 30.94 -31.49 -26.15
C SER A 153 31.50 -32.92 -26.36
N LEU A 154 30.65 -33.88 -26.71
CA LEU A 154 31.08 -35.25 -27.03
C LEU A 154 31.95 -35.30 -28.28
N GLU A 155 31.56 -34.59 -29.34
CA GLU A 155 32.35 -34.49 -30.57
C GLU A 155 33.71 -33.83 -30.33
N SER A 156 33.73 -32.72 -29.57
CA SER A 156 34.96 -32.02 -29.19
C SER A 156 35.89 -32.91 -28.38
N SER A 157 35.35 -33.70 -27.44
CA SER A 157 36.13 -34.66 -26.65
C SER A 157 36.81 -35.70 -27.54
N LYS A 158 36.10 -36.21 -28.56
CA LYS A 158 36.65 -37.14 -29.54
C LYS A 158 37.77 -36.49 -30.36
N MET A 159 37.54 -35.29 -30.90
CA MET A 159 38.55 -34.56 -31.68
C MET A 159 39.81 -34.26 -30.87
N LEU A 160 39.69 -33.93 -29.58
CA LEU A 160 40.85 -33.71 -28.70
C LEU A 160 41.66 -34.98 -28.50
N ASN A 161 41.00 -36.13 -28.35
CA ASN A 161 41.69 -37.42 -28.24
C ASN A 161 42.41 -37.78 -29.54
N ASP A 162 41.77 -37.56 -30.70
CA ASP A 162 42.39 -37.80 -32.01
C ASP A 162 43.59 -36.87 -32.25
N ASN A 163 43.49 -35.60 -31.87
CA ASN A 163 44.59 -34.65 -31.93
C ASN A 163 45.74 -35.04 -30.98
N LYS A 164 45.42 -35.53 -29.76
CA LYS A 164 46.43 -36.03 -28.83
C LYS A 164 47.22 -37.19 -29.44
N ASN A 165 46.54 -38.18 -30.01
CA ASN A 165 47.17 -39.32 -30.69
C ASN A 165 48.05 -38.85 -31.88
N THR A 166 47.60 -37.82 -32.59
CA THR A 166 48.36 -37.23 -33.71
C THR A 166 49.65 -36.58 -33.21
N ILE A 167 49.61 -35.81 -32.11
CA ILE A 167 50.81 -35.22 -31.52
C ILE A 167 51.77 -36.30 -31.03
N GLU A 168 51.27 -37.33 -30.36
CA GLU A 168 52.09 -38.48 -29.92
C GLU A 168 52.79 -39.15 -31.12
N SER A 169 52.08 -39.34 -32.22
CA SER A 169 52.65 -39.90 -33.46
C SER A 169 53.73 -39.00 -34.08
N VAL A 170 53.53 -37.68 -34.06
CA VAL A 170 54.53 -36.72 -34.56
C VAL A 170 55.77 -36.71 -33.66
N ASN A 171 55.62 -36.80 -32.34
CA ASN A 171 56.76 -36.89 -31.43
C ASN A 171 57.61 -38.14 -31.69
N VAL A 172 56.99 -39.31 -31.90
CA VAL A 172 57.70 -40.53 -32.28
C VAL A 172 58.47 -40.33 -33.60
N PHE A 173 57.82 -39.71 -34.60
CA PHE A 173 58.49 -39.41 -35.88
C PHE A 173 59.68 -38.46 -35.73
N LEU A 174 59.59 -37.46 -34.84
CA LEU A 174 60.69 -36.53 -34.56
C LEU A 174 61.87 -37.24 -33.88
N GLU A 175 61.62 -38.16 -32.96
CA GLU A 175 62.67 -38.98 -32.33
C GLU A 175 63.41 -39.85 -33.36
N GLU A 176 62.67 -40.50 -34.26
CA GLU A 176 63.26 -41.27 -35.36
C GLU A 176 64.09 -40.40 -36.30
N LEU A 177 63.58 -39.22 -36.66
CA LEU A 177 64.27 -38.31 -37.57
C LEU A 177 65.54 -37.71 -36.94
N ASN A 178 65.52 -37.42 -35.63
CA ASN A 178 66.70 -36.96 -34.90
C ASN A 178 67.80 -38.05 -34.91
N LYS A 179 67.41 -39.32 -34.74
CA LYS A 179 68.33 -40.46 -34.83
C LYS A 179 68.97 -40.60 -36.22
N GLU A 180 68.19 -40.43 -37.28
CA GLU A 180 68.70 -40.47 -38.66
C GLU A 180 69.69 -39.34 -38.96
N ILE A 181 69.42 -38.11 -38.49
CA ILE A 181 70.33 -36.96 -38.66
C ILE A 181 71.62 -37.18 -37.87
N SER A 182 71.52 -37.63 -36.62
CA SER A 182 72.69 -37.98 -35.80
C SER A 182 73.56 -39.04 -36.48
N SER A 183 72.95 -40.07 -37.06
CA SER A 183 73.66 -41.11 -37.80
C SER A 183 74.32 -40.57 -39.08
N ALA A 184 73.64 -39.68 -39.80
CA ALA A 184 74.18 -39.07 -41.02
C ALA A 184 75.36 -38.14 -40.71
N SER A 185 75.32 -37.38 -39.60
CA SER A 185 76.43 -36.55 -39.12
C SER A 185 77.66 -37.40 -38.81
N SER A 186 77.47 -38.50 -38.08
CA SER A 186 78.57 -39.44 -37.75
C SER A 186 79.20 -40.05 -39.02
N ARG A 187 78.41 -40.41 -40.04
CA ARG A 187 78.96 -40.89 -41.33
C ARG A 187 79.74 -39.82 -42.08
N ASN A 188 79.32 -38.56 -42.00
CA ASN A 188 80.06 -37.44 -42.59
C ASN A 188 81.41 -37.22 -41.88
N GLU A 189 81.47 -37.40 -40.56
CA GLU A 189 82.73 -37.35 -39.81
C GLU A 189 83.70 -38.45 -40.27
N GLU A 190 83.22 -39.69 -40.42
CA GLU A 190 84.01 -40.81 -40.95
C GLU A 190 84.51 -40.54 -42.40
N LEU A 191 83.66 -39.95 -43.24
CA LEU A 191 84.04 -39.54 -44.61
C LEU A 191 85.06 -38.41 -44.61
N MET A 192 84.97 -37.46 -43.68
CA MET A 192 85.93 -36.37 -43.52
C MET A 192 87.30 -36.93 -43.10
N GLU A 193 87.32 -37.84 -42.12
CA GLU A 193 88.53 -38.54 -41.71
C GLU A 193 89.16 -39.32 -42.88
N SER A 194 88.35 -40.08 -43.61
CA SER A 194 88.78 -40.81 -44.80
C SER A 194 89.34 -39.87 -45.88
N SER A 195 88.72 -38.71 -46.09
CA SER A 195 89.17 -37.69 -47.06
C SER A 195 90.51 -37.08 -46.65
N ASN A 196 90.71 -36.80 -45.37
CA ASN A 196 91.98 -36.31 -44.82
C ASN A 196 93.10 -37.36 -44.94
N ASN A 197 92.78 -38.64 -44.75
CA ASN A 197 93.72 -39.73 -44.97
C ASN A 197 94.14 -39.82 -46.44
N ILE A 198 93.18 -39.71 -47.38
CA ILE A 198 93.49 -39.67 -48.82
C ILE A 198 94.35 -38.44 -49.14
N TYR A 199 94.03 -37.26 -48.62
CA TYR A 199 94.81 -36.05 -48.82
C TYR A 199 96.29 -36.25 -48.42
N SER A 200 96.52 -36.87 -47.24
CA SER A 200 97.86 -37.18 -46.74
C SER A 200 98.63 -38.15 -47.66
N ILE A 201 97.95 -39.17 -48.20
CA ILE A 201 98.54 -40.10 -49.17
C ILE A 201 98.87 -39.38 -50.48
N VAL A 202 97.96 -38.55 -50.98
CA VAL A 202 98.13 -37.79 -52.22
C VAL A 202 99.30 -36.82 -52.12
N ASP A 203 99.45 -36.12 -50.99
CA ASP A 203 100.60 -35.26 -50.72
C ASP A 203 101.91 -36.07 -50.68
N TYR A 204 101.91 -37.23 -50.04
CA TYR A 204 103.09 -38.11 -50.03
C TYR A 204 103.48 -38.59 -51.44
N ILE A 205 102.52 -39.01 -52.27
CA ILE A 205 102.79 -39.41 -53.66
C ILE A 205 103.29 -38.20 -54.48
N LYS A 206 102.78 -36.99 -54.22
CA LYS A 206 103.25 -35.76 -54.87
C LYS A 206 104.72 -35.53 -54.58
N GLN A 207 105.13 -35.67 -53.33
CA GLN A 207 106.53 -35.58 -52.92
C GLN A 207 107.40 -36.63 -53.62
N ILE A 208 106.96 -37.89 -53.68
CA ILE A 208 107.66 -38.96 -54.42
C ILE A 208 107.78 -38.63 -55.91
N SER A 209 106.71 -38.14 -56.53
CA SER A 209 106.73 -37.78 -57.94
C SER A 209 107.69 -36.62 -58.18
N VAL A 210 107.68 -35.55 -57.38
CA VAL A 210 108.67 -34.45 -57.48
C VAL A 210 110.11 -34.97 -57.36
N GLN A 211 110.37 -35.88 -56.41
CA GLN A 211 111.68 -36.51 -56.27
C GLN A 211 112.06 -37.36 -57.48
N THR A 212 111.11 -38.12 -58.03
CA THR A 212 111.32 -38.98 -59.21
C THR A 212 111.57 -38.15 -60.47
N ASN A 213 110.88 -37.01 -60.61
CA ASN A 213 111.14 -36.02 -61.66
C ASN A 213 112.56 -35.45 -61.56
N LEU A 214 113.01 -35.14 -60.35
CA LEU A 214 114.38 -34.64 -60.11
C LEU A 214 115.44 -35.71 -60.37
N LEU A 215 115.20 -36.96 -59.94
CA LEU A 215 116.09 -38.10 -60.19
C LEU A 215 116.21 -38.40 -61.70
N SER A 216 115.09 -38.40 -62.41
CA SER A 216 115.07 -38.61 -63.86
C SER A 216 115.69 -37.44 -64.64
N LEU A 217 115.51 -36.20 -64.19
CA LEU A 217 116.22 -35.04 -64.73
C LEU A 217 117.74 -35.18 -64.57
N ASN A 218 118.21 -35.55 -63.38
CA ASN A 218 119.64 -35.81 -63.12
C ASN A 218 120.17 -36.96 -63.97
N ALA A 219 119.40 -38.04 -64.14
CA ALA A 219 119.76 -39.17 -65.00
C ALA A 219 119.81 -38.79 -66.49
N ALA A 220 118.90 -37.93 -66.98
CA ALA A 220 118.89 -37.44 -68.35
C ALA A 220 120.11 -36.53 -68.64
N ILE A 221 120.51 -35.70 -67.67
CA ILE A 221 121.73 -34.89 -67.74
C ILE A 221 122.97 -35.79 -67.84
N GLU A 222 123.11 -36.80 -66.97
CA GLU A 222 124.28 -37.68 -66.96
C GLU A 222 124.32 -38.60 -68.20
N ALA A 223 123.17 -39.02 -68.73
CA ALA A 223 123.08 -39.76 -69.98
C ALA A 223 123.48 -38.92 -71.21
N THR A 224 123.21 -37.61 -71.21
CA THR A 224 123.70 -36.67 -72.24
C THR A 224 125.22 -36.51 -72.18
N ARG A 225 125.78 -36.60 -70.97
CA ARG A 225 127.22 -36.48 -70.67
C ARG A 225 128.04 -37.70 -71.10
N ALA A 226 127.43 -38.89 -71.13
CA ALA A 226 128.06 -40.15 -71.54
C ALA A 226 128.14 -40.38 -73.08
N GLY A 227 127.69 -39.43 -73.91
CA GLY A 227 127.82 -39.49 -75.37
C GLY A 227 127.07 -40.68 -76.02
N GLU A 228 127.65 -41.34 -77.03
CA GLU A 228 126.99 -42.46 -77.74
C GLU A 228 126.62 -43.65 -76.82
N ALA A 229 127.36 -43.87 -75.73
CA ALA A 229 127.09 -44.95 -74.76
C ALA A 229 125.88 -44.67 -73.86
N GLY A 230 125.49 -43.40 -73.67
CA GLY A 230 124.38 -42.98 -72.80
C GLY A 230 123.01 -42.89 -73.49
N ARG A 231 122.94 -43.11 -74.81
CA ARG A 231 121.75 -42.86 -75.64
C ARG A 231 120.52 -43.66 -75.20
N GLY A 232 120.69 -44.93 -74.82
CA GLY A 232 119.62 -45.77 -74.27
C GLY A 232 119.15 -45.32 -72.89
N PHE A 233 120.06 -44.87 -72.03
CA PHE A 233 119.74 -44.32 -70.71
C PHE A 233 119.00 -42.98 -70.77
N ALA A 234 119.34 -42.12 -71.74
CA ALA A 234 118.67 -40.82 -71.93
C ALA A 234 117.18 -40.99 -72.32
N ILE A 235 116.87 -42.01 -73.12
CA ILE A 235 115.49 -42.34 -73.49
C ILE A 235 114.70 -42.77 -72.25
N VAL A 236 115.25 -43.68 -71.45
CA VAL A 236 114.59 -44.16 -70.21
C VAL A 236 114.40 -43.03 -69.21
N ALA A 237 115.40 -42.17 -69.01
CA ALA A 237 115.32 -41.04 -68.10
C ALA A 237 114.25 -40.01 -68.53
N ASN A 238 114.17 -39.69 -69.83
CA ASN A 238 113.10 -38.82 -70.34
C ASN A 238 111.71 -39.46 -70.22
N GLU A 239 111.59 -40.79 -70.36
CA GLU A 239 110.32 -41.49 -70.17
C GLU A 239 109.88 -41.48 -68.70
N ILE A 240 110.80 -41.67 -67.75
CA ILE A 240 110.52 -41.55 -66.30
C ILE A 240 110.13 -40.11 -65.93
N LYS A 241 110.81 -39.11 -66.50
CA LYS A 241 110.48 -37.69 -66.30
C LYS A 241 109.06 -37.39 -66.76
N LYS A 242 108.73 -37.80 -67.98
CA LYS A 242 107.39 -37.63 -68.56
C LYS A 242 106.33 -38.37 -67.75
N LEU A 243 106.61 -39.59 -67.27
CA LEU A 243 105.71 -40.36 -66.41
C LEU A 243 105.48 -39.66 -65.06
N SER A 244 106.53 -39.07 -64.49
CA SER A 244 106.45 -38.29 -63.24
C SER A 244 105.67 -36.99 -63.41
N GLU A 245 105.89 -36.24 -64.49
CA GLU A 245 105.09 -35.05 -64.85
C GLU A 245 103.60 -35.43 -65.03
N GLN A 246 103.32 -36.54 -65.74
CA GLN A 246 101.96 -37.08 -65.87
C GLN A 246 101.35 -37.49 -64.51
N THR A 247 102.17 -38.05 -63.61
CA THR A 247 101.78 -38.44 -62.25
C THR A 247 101.43 -37.21 -61.40
N GLN A 248 102.19 -36.10 -61.52
CA GLN A 248 101.86 -34.84 -60.84
C GLN A 248 100.53 -34.24 -61.33
N VAL A 249 100.28 -34.29 -62.65
CA VAL A 249 98.99 -33.84 -63.22
C VAL A 249 97.84 -34.71 -62.71
N ALA A 250 98.03 -36.03 -62.60
CA ALA A 250 97.02 -36.94 -62.05
C ALA A 250 96.77 -36.67 -60.56
N ILE A 251 97.82 -36.45 -59.77
CA ILE A 251 97.72 -36.10 -58.34
C ILE A 251 96.98 -34.78 -58.16
N LYS A 252 97.27 -33.76 -58.96
CA LYS A 252 96.57 -32.48 -58.87
C LYS A 252 95.06 -32.63 -59.06
N LYS A 253 94.63 -33.50 -59.99
CA LYS A 253 93.20 -33.85 -60.17
C LYS A 253 92.62 -34.54 -58.93
N ILE A 254 93.38 -35.42 -58.26
CA ILE A 254 92.93 -36.08 -57.04
C ILE A 254 92.84 -35.08 -55.87
N GLU A 255 93.81 -34.16 -55.71
CA GLU A 255 93.75 -33.07 -54.73
C GLU A 255 92.46 -32.25 -54.90
N ASP A 256 92.15 -31.86 -56.15
CA ASP A 256 90.96 -31.08 -56.45
C ASP A 256 89.66 -31.86 -56.14
N ILE A 257 89.62 -33.17 -56.39
CA ILE A 257 88.48 -34.04 -56.04
C ILE A 257 88.33 -34.17 -54.51
N VAL A 258 89.42 -34.38 -53.77
CA VAL A 258 89.38 -34.51 -52.31
C VAL A 258 88.96 -33.18 -51.66
N GLN A 259 89.43 -32.06 -52.20
CA GLN A 259 89.00 -30.73 -51.77
C GLN A 259 87.51 -30.52 -52.02
N ASP A 260 87.00 -30.89 -53.20
CA ASP A 260 85.57 -30.83 -53.53
C ASP A 260 84.72 -31.71 -52.60
N ILE A 261 85.18 -32.93 -52.29
CA ILE A 261 84.53 -33.81 -51.31
C ILE A 261 84.50 -33.16 -49.93
N SER A 262 85.61 -32.59 -49.46
CA SER A 262 85.71 -31.95 -48.15
C SER A 262 84.74 -30.75 -48.03
N VAL A 263 84.63 -29.93 -49.08
CA VAL A 263 83.65 -28.83 -49.14
C VAL A 263 82.22 -29.37 -49.12
N LYS A 264 81.92 -30.43 -49.87
CA LYS A 264 80.59 -31.05 -49.87
C LYS A 264 80.21 -31.65 -48.52
N ILE A 265 81.15 -32.28 -47.80
CA ILE A 265 80.93 -32.79 -46.44
C ILE A 265 80.67 -31.62 -45.48
N SER A 266 81.47 -30.55 -45.54
CA SER A 266 81.25 -29.36 -44.71
C SER A 266 79.87 -28.74 -44.93
N ASN A 267 79.43 -28.60 -46.18
CA ASN A 267 78.10 -28.10 -46.51
C ASN A 267 76.99 -29.05 -46.02
N SER A 268 77.23 -30.36 -46.06
CA SER A 268 76.31 -31.38 -45.56
C SER A 268 76.14 -31.28 -44.03
N ASN A 269 77.24 -31.10 -43.28
CA ASN A 269 77.20 -30.87 -41.84
C ASN A 269 76.48 -29.56 -41.48
N GLU A 270 76.76 -28.46 -42.18
CA GLU A 270 76.03 -27.20 -41.95
C GLU A 270 74.52 -27.36 -42.22
N ALA A 271 74.13 -28.16 -43.21
CA ALA A 271 72.73 -28.48 -43.46
C ALA A 271 72.10 -29.35 -42.36
N MET A 272 72.88 -30.28 -41.78
CA MET A 272 72.45 -31.12 -40.64
C MET A 272 72.26 -30.30 -39.37
N ASP A 273 73.19 -29.40 -39.03
CA ASP A 273 73.07 -28.49 -37.89
C ASP A 273 71.81 -27.61 -38.00
N LYS A 274 71.55 -27.07 -39.20
CA LYS A 274 70.32 -26.33 -39.48
C LYS A 274 69.06 -27.19 -39.38
N CYS A 275 69.17 -28.49 -39.60
CA CYS A 275 68.05 -29.43 -39.46
C CYS A 275 67.77 -29.70 -37.98
N ASP A 276 68.81 -29.93 -37.19
CA ASP A 276 68.73 -30.11 -35.73
C ASP A 276 68.07 -28.89 -35.06
N ASP A 277 68.55 -27.68 -35.38
CA ASP A 277 67.96 -26.41 -34.93
C ASP A 277 66.47 -26.28 -35.25
N LYS A 278 66.04 -26.79 -36.42
CA LYS A 278 64.63 -26.78 -36.83
C LYS A 278 63.84 -27.82 -36.04
N LEU A 279 64.40 -28.99 -35.75
CA LEU A 279 63.74 -30.03 -34.97
C LEU A 279 63.50 -29.60 -33.54
N THR A 280 64.48 -28.99 -32.88
CA THR A 280 64.28 -28.43 -31.53
C THR A 280 63.14 -27.41 -31.51
N LYS A 281 63.00 -26.61 -32.57
CA LYS A 281 61.87 -25.67 -32.71
C LYS A 281 60.54 -26.39 -32.89
N VAL A 282 60.49 -27.45 -33.70
CA VAL A 282 59.27 -28.25 -33.90
C VAL A 282 58.87 -28.96 -32.60
N GLU A 283 59.82 -29.56 -31.88
CA GLU A 283 59.59 -30.19 -30.57
C GLU A 283 58.98 -29.19 -29.57
N LYS A 284 59.52 -27.97 -29.51
CA LYS A 284 58.96 -26.90 -28.68
C LYS A 284 57.52 -26.54 -29.07
N VAL A 285 57.18 -26.57 -30.35
CA VAL A 285 55.80 -26.33 -30.84
C VAL A 285 54.89 -27.50 -30.47
N MET A 286 55.37 -28.74 -30.54
CA MET A 286 54.59 -29.93 -30.14
C MET A 286 54.29 -29.92 -28.64
N ASN A 287 55.27 -29.61 -27.79
CA ASN A 287 55.06 -29.48 -26.35
C ASN A 287 54.00 -28.41 -26.01
N LYS A 288 54.07 -27.24 -26.67
CA LYS A 288 53.02 -26.21 -26.53
C LYS A 288 51.64 -26.67 -27.02
N SER A 289 51.61 -27.50 -28.05
CA SER A 289 50.37 -28.04 -28.61
C SER A 289 49.72 -29.04 -27.64
N THR A 290 50.53 -29.86 -26.96
CA THR A 290 50.09 -30.75 -25.87
C THR A 290 49.45 -29.95 -24.74
N GLU A 291 50.13 -28.91 -24.24
CA GLU A 291 49.59 -28.04 -23.17
C GLU A 291 48.26 -27.37 -23.60
N ALA A 292 48.14 -26.95 -24.86
CA ALA A 292 46.93 -26.35 -25.38
C ALA A 292 45.76 -27.34 -25.43
N ILE A 293 46.02 -28.59 -25.87
CA ILE A 293 45.00 -29.65 -25.88
C ILE A 293 44.52 -29.98 -24.47
N GLU A 294 45.42 -30.07 -23.48
CA GLU A 294 45.04 -30.31 -22.09
C GLU A 294 44.14 -29.19 -21.54
N LYS A 295 44.47 -27.93 -21.84
CA LYS A 295 43.62 -26.78 -21.45
C LYS A 295 42.24 -26.86 -22.10
N ILE A 296 42.16 -27.18 -23.40
CA ILE A 296 40.87 -27.30 -24.10
C ILE A 296 40.07 -28.49 -23.54
N LYS A 297 40.72 -29.59 -23.20
CA LYS A 297 40.07 -30.75 -22.55
C LYS A 297 39.38 -30.33 -21.25
N ASN A 298 40.07 -29.60 -20.38
CA ASN A 298 39.48 -29.12 -19.12
C ASN A 298 38.28 -28.20 -19.35
N ILE A 299 38.32 -27.35 -20.38
CA ILE A 299 37.19 -26.50 -20.78
C ILE A 299 36.00 -27.37 -21.24
N VAL A 300 36.24 -28.39 -22.05
CA VAL A 300 35.19 -29.31 -22.53
C VAL A 300 34.57 -30.10 -21.38
N GLU A 301 35.37 -30.53 -20.40
CA GLU A 301 34.87 -31.16 -19.17
C GLU A 301 34.00 -30.18 -18.35
N SER A 302 34.42 -28.93 -18.19
CA SER A 302 33.61 -27.90 -17.51
C SER A 302 32.30 -27.61 -18.25
N ILE A 303 32.30 -27.64 -19.59
CA ILE A 303 31.08 -27.52 -20.41
C ILE A 303 30.14 -28.71 -20.14
N LYS A 304 30.68 -29.93 -20.02
CA LYS A 304 29.89 -31.12 -19.73
C LYS A 304 29.21 -31.01 -18.36
N ASP A 305 29.92 -30.52 -17.35
CA ASP A 305 29.35 -30.29 -16.02
C ASP A 305 28.25 -29.21 -16.07
N SER A 306 28.51 -28.10 -16.77
CA SER A 306 27.53 -27.02 -16.97
C SER A 306 26.25 -27.51 -17.65
N VAL A 307 26.36 -28.46 -18.58
CA VAL A 307 25.20 -29.09 -19.25
C VAL A 307 24.34 -29.87 -18.25
N VAL A 308 24.96 -30.58 -17.29
CA VAL A 308 24.23 -31.31 -16.24
C VAL A 308 23.50 -30.35 -15.31
N ASP A 309 24.16 -29.25 -14.92
CA ASP A 309 23.54 -28.22 -14.09
C ASP A 309 22.35 -27.56 -14.81
N LEU A 310 22.50 -27.22 -16.10
CA LEU A 310 21.42 -26.67 -16.91
C LEU A 310 20.21 -27.61 -17.04
N GLU A 311 20.43 -28.93 -17.12
CA GLU A 311 19.33 -29.90 -17.12
C GLU A 311 18.55 -29.88 -15.81
N LYS A 312 19.26 -29.86 -14.68
CA LYS A 312 18.65 -29.80 -13.36
C LYS A 312 17.86 -28.50 -13.17
N GLU A 313 18.42 -27.36 -13.55
CA GLU A 313 17.75 -26.06 -13.49
C GLU A 313 16.51 -26.02 -14.41
N SER A 314 16.57 -26.65 -15.59
CA SER A 314 15.43 -26.77 -16.52
C SER A 314 14.30 -27.61 -15.92
N GLU A 315 14.62 -28.73 -15.28
CA GLU A 315 13.66 -29.59 -14.59
C GLU A 315 13.01 -28.89 -13.39
N GLN A 316 13.81 -28.21 -12.56
CA GLN A 316 13.31 -27.41 -11.44
C GLN A 316 12.41 -26.26 -11.92
N GLY A 317 12.79 -25.59 -13.01
CA GLY A 317 11.98 -24.55 -13.63
C GLY A 317 10.59 -25.07 -14.04
N LEU A 318 10.50 -26.29 -14.57
CA LEU A 318 9.22 -26.89 -14.95
C LEU A 318 8.36 -27.24 -13.74
N ASN A 319 8.96 -27.74 -12.66
CA ASN A 319 8.23 -28.01 -11.40
C ASN A 319 7.66 -26.71 -10.81
N ASN A 320 8.44 -25.63 -10.80
CA ASN A 320 7.98 -24.32 -10.34
C ASN A 320 6.79 -23.82 -11.18
N VAL A 321 6.77 -24.09 -12.49
CA VAL A 321 5.62 -23.75 -13.33
C VAL A 321 4.36 -24.49 -12.89
N THR A 322 4.44 -25.80 -12.60
CA THR A 322 3.27 -26.55 -12.12
C THR A 322 2.75 -26.02 -10.78
N GLU A 323 3.63 -25.57 -9.89
CA GLU A 323 3.22 -24.92 -8.64
C GLU A 323 2.53 -23.57 -8.89
N VAL A 324 3.06 -22.77 -9.83
CA VAL A 324 2.45 -21.50 -10.24
C VAL A 324 1.09 -21.74 -10.92
N GLU A 325 0.96 -22.76 -11.77
CA GLU A 325 -0.32 -23.15 -12.38
C GLU A 325 -1.39 -23.43 -11.32
N ALA A 326 -1.06 -24.24 -10.31
CA ALA A 326 -1.97 -24.55 -9.21
C ALA A 326 -2.36 -23.31 -8.40
N ALA A 327 -1.39 -22.44 -8.10
CA ALA A 327 -1.65 -21.19 -7.39
C ALA A 327 -2.57 -20.25 -8.17
N ILE A 328 -2.44 -20.20 -9.50
CA ILE A 328 -3.27 -19.36 -10.36
C ILE A 328 -4.70 -19.90 -10.45
N GLU A 329 -4.88 -21.23 -10.45
CA GLU A 329 -6.21 -21.84 -10.37
C GLU A 329 -6.90 -21.51 -9.04
N GLU A 330 -6.16 -21.53 -7.93
CA GLU A 330 -6.66 -21.12 -6.62
C GLU A 330 -7.05 -19.62 -6.60
N VAL A 331 -6.21 -18.75 -7.17
CA VAL A 331 -6.51 -17.31 -7.30
C VAL A 331 -7.77 -17.10 -8.14
N ALA A 332 -7.91 -17.79 -9.28
CA ALA A 332 -9.09 -17.68 -10.13
C ALA A 332 -10.37 -18.09 -9.39
N SER A 333 -10.32 -19.19 -8.62
CA SER A 333 -11.43 -19.62 -7.76
C SER A 333 -11.77 -18.57 -6.69
N ALA A 334 -10.75 -18.03 -6.02
CA ALA A 334 -10.93 -17.00 -4.99
C ALA A 334 -11.51 -15.69 -5.56
N VAL A 335 -11.13 -15.31 -6.78
CA VAL A 335 -11.69 -14.14 -7.47
C VAL A 335 -13.18 -14.34 -7.74
N GLU A 336 -13.58 -15.50 -8.24
CA GLU A 336 -14.98 -15.84 -8.51
C GLU A 336 -15.84 -15.86 -7.23
N ASP A 337 -15.32 -16.44 -6.15
CA ASP A 337 -16.01 -16.46 -4.85
C ASP A 337 -16.13 -15.05 -4.25
N THR A 338 -15.07 -14.25 -4.35
CA THR A 338 -15.08 -12.85 -3.89
C THR A 338 -16.08 -12.02 -4.69
N HIS A 339 -16.16 -12.22 -6.00
CA HIS A 339 -17.14 -11.56 -6.87
C HIS A 339 -18.58 -11.92 -6.44
N LYS A 340 -18.88 -13.20 -6.21
CA LYS A 340 -20.20 -13.62 -5.69
C LYS A 340 -20.53 -12.99 -4.34
N LEU A 341 -19.55 -12.92 -3.43
CA LEU A 341 -19.74 -12.31 -2.11
C LEU A 341 -20.01 -10.81 -2.21
N ALA A 342 -19.26 -10.08 -3.04
CA ALA A 342 -19.46 -8.65 -3.29
C ALA A 342 -20.85 -8.39 -3.89
N TYR A 343 -21.24 -9.17 -4.91
CA TYR A 343 -22.55 -9.08 -5.54
C TYR A 343 -23.71 -9.32 -4.54
N ASN A 344 -23.60 -10.39 -3.74
CA ASN A 344 -24.58 -10.69 -2.69
C ASN A 344 -24.64 -9.61 -1.61
N SER A 345 -23.49 -9.01 -1.27
CA SER A 345 -23.40 -7.88 -0.33
C SER A 345 -24.16 -6.68 -0.86
N MET A 346 -23.94 -6.29 -2.12
CA MET A 346 -24.66 -5.17 -2.75
C MET A 346 -26.18 -5.40 -2.78
N GLY A 347 -26.62 -6.62 -3.11
CA GLY A 347 -28.05 -6.97 -3.06
C GLY A 347 -28.66 -6.82 -1.66
N LYS A 348 -27.92 -7.20 -0.60
CA LYS A 348 -28.36 -7.00 0.79
C LYS A 348 -28.37 -5.53 1.20
N VAL A 349 -27.40 -4.74 0.74
CA VAL A 349 -27.36 -3.30 1.03
C VAL A 349 -28.57 -2.59 0.43
N GLU A 350 -28.95 -2.90 -0.82
CA GLU A 350 -30.13 -2.30 -1.43
C GLU A 350 -31.42 -2.72 -0.70
N TYR A 351 -31.52 -3.99 -0.29
CA TYR A 351 -32.64 -4.47 0.53
C TYR A 351 -32.74 -3.72 1.86
N VAL A 352 -31.62 -3.53 2.58
CA VAL A 352 -31.64 -2.82 3.88
C VAL A 352 -31.93 -1.34 3.69
N LYS A 353 -31.45 -0.71 2.63
CA LYS A 353 -31.78 0.67 2.28
C LYS A 353 -33.29 0.89 2.15
N GLU A 354 -34.00 0.01 1.44
CA GLU A 354 -35.47 0.05 1.34
C GLU A 354 -36.14 -0.04 2.72
N LYS A 355 -35.63 -0.92 3.60
CA LYS A 355 -36.18 -1.06 4.96
C LYS A 355 -35.90 0.15 5.84
N ASN A 356 -34.72 0.75 5.73
CA ASN A 356 -34.39 1.96 6.47
C ASN A 356 -35.26 3.15 6.04
N GLU A 357 -35.59 3.29 4.76
CA GLU A 357 -36.51 4.32 4.27
C GLU A 357 -37.92 4.19 4.90
N ILE A 358 -38.45 2.96 4.97
CA ILE A 358 -39.73 2.68 5.63
C ILE A 358 -39.65 2.98 7.14
N MET A 359 -38.53 2.62 7.77
CA MET A 359 -38.33 2.81 9.20
C MET A 359 -38.20 4.30 9.57
N ILE A 360 -37.48 5.10 8.78
CA ILE A 360 -37.44 6.57 8.97
C ILE A 360 -38.83 7.17 8.89
N LYS A 361 -39.62 6.80 7.87
CA LYS A 361 -40.99 7.31 7.73
C LYS A 361 -41.85 6.96 8.96
N SER A 362 -41.73 5.73 9.46
CA SER A 362 -42.45 5.29 10.66
C SER A 362 -41.98 6.02 11.93
N LEU A 363 -40.68 6.31 12.03
CA LEU A 363 -40.09 7.09 13.13
C LEU A 363 -40.50 8.55 13.08
N ASP A 364 -40.61 9.16 11.90
CA ASP A 364 -41.13 10.51 11.74
C ASP A 364 -42.59 10.61 12.21
N GLU A 365 -43.43 9.63 11.86
CA GLU A 365 -44.81 9.54 12.35
C GLU A 365 -44.84 9.40 13.90
N LEU A 366 -43.97 8.56 14.46
CA LEU A 366 -43.86 8.36 15.91
C LEU A 366 -43.38 9.63 16.63
N ILE A 367 -42.43 10.36 16.05
CA ILE A 367 -41.94 11.64 16.58
C ILE A 367 -43.07 12.68 16.59
N ASN A 368 -43.80 12.82 15.49
CA ASN A 368 -44.92 13.77 15.42
C ASN A 368 -46.00 13.44 16.46
N ILE A 369 -46.35 12.16 16.62
CA ILE A 369 -47.26 11.69 17.68
C ILE A 369 -46.70 12.00 19.07
N SER A 370 -45.40 11.78 19.26
CA SER A 370 -44.75 12.07 20.54
C SER A 370 -44.73 13.56 20.86
N GLU A 371 -44.59 14.44 19.85
CA GLU A 371 -44.68 15.88 20.01
C GLU A 371 -46.11 16.32 20.39
N GLU A 372 -47.14 15.76 19.75
CA GLU A 372 -48.53 15.99 20.15
C GLU A 372 -48.79 15.51 21.59
N LEU A 373 -48.26 14.35 21.97
CA LEU A 373 -48.37 13.82 23.33
C LEU A 373 -47.64 14.70 24.36
N GLN A 374 -46.46 15.22 24.02
CA GLN A 374 -45.73 16.18 24.86
C GLN A 374 -46.49 17.49 25.02
N LYS A 375 -47.10 17.99 23.94
CA LYS A 375 -47.94 19.18 23.98
C LYS A 375 -49.14 19.01 24.91
N GLU A 376 -49.88 17.91 24.80
CA GLU A 376 -51.03 17.66 25.66
C GLU A 376 -50.63 17.34 27.11
N SER A 377 -49.58 16.55 27.32
CA SER A 377 -49.08 16.23 28.67
C SER A 377 -48.50 17.44 29.38
N SER A 378 -47.92 18.42 28.67
CA SER A 378 -47.43 19.67 29.27
C SER A 378 -48.52 20.46 30.00
N LYS A 379 -49.79 20.30 29.62
CA LYS A 379 -50.94 20.91 30.32
C LYS A 379 -51.19 20.29 31.70
N LEU A 380 -50.66 19.09 31.94
CA LEU A 380 -50.73 18.38 33.22
C LEU A 380 -49.59 18.74 34.18
N LYS A 381 -48.66 19.62 33.76
CA LYS A 381 -47.53 20.09 34.57
C LYS A 381 -47.98 20.58 35.95
N MET A 382 -47.29 20.12 36.99
CA MET A 382 -47.56 20.55 38.37
C MET A 382 -46.90 21.90 38.69
N GLU A 383 -47.40 22.61 39.71
CA GLU A 383 -46.89 23.95 40.08
C GLU A 383 -45.40 23.98 40.42
N ASN A 384 -44.85 22.88 40.92
CA ASN A 384 -43.45 22.72 41.28
C ASN A 384 -42.63 21.99 40.19
N GLU A 385 -43.07 22.01 38.93
CA GLU A 385 -42.35 21.44 37.79
C GLU A 385 -41.94 22.52 36.78
N ILE A 386 -40.75 22.34 36.18
CA ILE A 386 -40.23 23.19 35.11
C ILE A 386 -39.86 22.29 33.94
N ILE A 387 -40.41 22.57 32.75
CA ILE A 387 -40.11 21.83 31.53
C ILE A 387 -38.94 22.49 30.81
N PHE A 388 -37.86 21.72 30.65
CA PHE A 388 -36.66 22.10 29.92
C PHE A 388 -36.66 21.49 28.53
N GLY A 389 -36.40 22.29 27.52
CA GLY A 389 -36.13 21.84 26.17
C GLY A 389 -34.64 21.87 25.85
N ILE A 390 -34.11 20.87 25.16
CA ILE A 390 -32.69 20.82 24.77
C ILE A 390 -32.59 20.56 23.28
N ASN A 391 -31.80 21.37 22.57
CA ASN A 391 -31.51 21.13 21.15
C ASN A 391 -30.64 19.86 20.94
N PRO A 392 -30.84 19.11 19.85
CA PRO A 392 -30.11 17.88 19.58
C PRO A 392 -28.74 18.16 18.91
N PHE A 393 -27.73 18.55 19.69
CA PHE A 393 -26.36 18.80 19.18
C PHE A 393 -25.44 17.57 19.20
N THR A 394 -25.88 16.48 19.83
CA THR A 394 -25.22 15.17 19.89
C THR A 394 -26.29 14.08 20.03
N ALA A 395 -25.91 12.80 19.99
CA ALA A 395 -26.81 11.68 20.25
C ALA A 395 -27.70 11.95 21.49
N PRO A 396 -29.04 11.77 21.40
CA PRO A 396 -29.95 12.04 22.51
C PRO A 396 -29.52 11.38 23.83
N LYS A 397 -29.02 10.14 23.78
CA LYS A 397 -28.46 9.43 24.95
C LYS A 397 -27.32 10.18 25.63
N ASN A 398 -26.44 10.82 24.87
CA ASN A 398 -25.36 11.64 25.44
C ASN A 398 -25.94 12.90 26.08
N ILE A 399 -26.93 13.54 25.45
CA ILE A 399 -27.64 14.68 26.05
C ILE A 399 -28.27 14.29 27.40
N LYS A 400 -29.00 13.17 27.43
CA LYS A 400 -29.64 12.63 28.64
C LYS A 400 -28.65 12.27 29.73
N LYS A 401 -27.46 11.76 29.38
CA LYS A 401 -26.42 11.40 30.34
C LYS A 401 -25.69 12.63 30.91
N MET A 402 -25.37 13.60 30.06
CA MET A 402 -24.40 14.65 30.38
C MET A 402 -25.04 15.97 30.83
N TYR A 403 -26.29 16.26 30.42
CA TYR A 403 -26.92 17.56 30.63
C TYR A 403 -28.16 17.51 31.51
N VAL A 404 -29.00 16.48 31.38
CA VAL A 404 -30.22 16.32 32.20
C VAL A 404 -29.91 16.29 33.71
N PRO A 405 -28.88 15.59 34.21
CA PRO A 405 -28.57 15.58 35.65
C PRO A 405 -28.20 16.96 36.21
N ILE A 406 -27.66 17.85 35.36
CA ILE A 406 -27.36 19.24 35.76
C ILE A 406 -28.67 19.97 36.03
N ILE A 407 -29.61 19.87 35.09
CA ILE A 407 -30.93 20.52 35.17
C ILE A 407 -31.70 20.00 36.39
N GLU A 408 -31.71 18.68 36.61
CA GLU A 408 -32.33 18.06 37.78
C GLU A 408 -31.73 18.59 39.09
N LYS A 409 -30.40 18.71 39.17
CA LYS A 409 -29.70 19.22 40.35
C LYS A 409 -30.03 20.69 40.62
N VAL A 410 -30.09 21.53 39.58
CA VAL A 410 -30.48 22.94 39.69
C VAL A 410 -31.91 23.06 40.20
N CYS A 411 -32.88 22.41 39.56
CA CYS A 411 -34.29 22.48 39.96
C CYS A 411 -34.50 21.98 41.39
N LYS A 412 -33.85 20.86 41.76
CA LYS A 412 -33.94 20.31 43.11
C LYS A 412 -33.46 21.29 44.18
N SER A 413 -32.43 22.12 43.89
CA SER A 413 -31.91 23.11 44.83
C SER A 413 -32.89 24.24 45.16
N ILE A 414 -33.87 24.49 44.28
CA ILE A 414 -34.92 25.51 44.46
C ILE A 414 -36.29 24.91 44.78
N GLY A 415 -36.37 23.60 45.03
CA GLY A 415 -37.62 22.91 45.37
C GLY A 415 -38.52 22.55 44.18
N TYR A 416 -37.98 22.58 42.97
CA TYR A 416 -38.68 22.21 41.73
C TYR A 416 -38.21 20.86 41.19
N LYS A 417 -39.06 20.17 40.45
CA LYS A 417 -38.72 19.00 39.65
C LYS A 417 -38.48 19.43 38.20
N ALA A 418 -37.34 19.01 37.65
CA ALA A 418 -37.07 19.19 36.23
C ALA A 418 -37.81 18.13 35.41
N ARG A 419 -38.39 18.59 34.31
CA ARG A 419 -38.88 17.78 33.18
C ARG A 419 -38.02 18.10 31.98
N THR A 420 -37.70 17.13 31.12
CA THR A 420 -36.79 17.37 30.00
C THR A 420 -37.32 16.79 28.70
N ILE A 421 -37.38 17.66 27.69
CA ILE A 421 -37.73 17.36 26.32
C ILE A 421 -36.48 17.57 25.47
N ILE A 422 -36.01 16.51 24.82
CA ILE A 422 -35.03 16.65 23.72
C ILE A 422 -35.86 16.84 22.46
N VAL A 423 -35.78 18.03 21.88
CA VAL A 423 -36.60 18.37 20.71
C VAL A 423 -36.04 17.74 19.43
N LYS A 424 -36.90 17.61 18.42
CA LYS A 424 -36.55 17.05 17.10
C LYS A 424 -35.45 17.82 16.38
N ASP A 425 -35.52 19.14 16.43
CA ASP A 425 -34.61 20.02 15.72
C ASP A 425 -34.50 21.40 16.40
N TYR A 426 -33.74 22.30 15.78
CA TYR A 426 -33.49 23.62 16.33
C TYR A 426 -34.73 24.53 16.37
N ASP A 427 -35.64 24.41 15.41
CA ASP A 427 -36.85 25.23 15.33
C ASP A 427 -37.92 24.72 16.30
N ALA A 428 -38.02 23.41 16.50
CA ALA A 428 -38.97 22.78 17.42
C ALA A 428 -38.81 23.29 18.87
N LEU A 429 -37.60 23.59 19.34
CA LEU A 429 -37.41 24.20 20.66
C LEU A 429 -38.07 25.57 20.75
N ASN A 430 -37.86 26.42 19.74
CA ASN A 430 -38.46 27.75 19.70
C ASN A 430 -40.00 27.67 19.66
N ASP A 431 -40.54 26.79 18.82
CA ASP A 431 -41.98 26.66 18.64
C ASP A 431 -42.65 26.14 19.91
N ASN A 432 -42.04 25.16 20.58
CA ASN A 432 -42.52 24.66 21.87
C ASN A 432 -42.47 25.73 22.99
N ILE A 433 -41.47 26.62 23.01
CA ILE A 433 -41.48 27.75 23.95
C ILE A 433 -42.61 28.73 23.61
N LYS A 434 -42.80 29.06 22.33
CA LYS A 434 -43.86 29.97 21.87
C LYS A 434 -45.26 29.47 22.25
N GLU A 435 -45.46 28.16 22.19
CA GLU A 435 -46.71 27.49 22.59
C GLU A 435 -46.84 27.26 24.11
N ASN A 436 -45.87 27.70 24.92
CA ASN A 436 -45.77 27.48 26.37
C ASN A 436 -45.73 25.99 26.80
N ILE A 437 -45.26 25.12 25.91
CA ILE A 437 -45.00 23.70 26.22
C ILE A 437 -43.70 23.59 27.01
N ILE A 438 -42.69 24.37 26.63
CA ILE A 438 -41.37 24.42 27.27
C ILE A 438 -41.21 25.75 28.00
N ASP A 439 -40.77 25.68 29.26
CA ASP A 439 -40.55 26.85 30.11
C ASP A 439 -39.15 27.44 29.90
N VAL A 440 -38.16 26.56 29.75
CA VAL A 440 -36.74 26.90 29.70
C VAL A 440 -36.08 26.10 28.59
N GLY A 441 -35.34 26.74 27.69
CA GLY A 441 -34.58 26.06 26.65
C GLY A 441 -33.07 26.13 26.91
N TRP A 442 -32.37 25.04 26.59
CA TRP A 442 -30.93 25.01 26.40
C TRP A 442 -30.64 25.21 24.92
N PHE A 443 -30.26 26.43 24.57
CA PHE A 443 -30.10 26.88 23.20
C PHE A 443 -28.63 26.91 22.78
N SER A 444 -28.35 26.40 21.59
CA SER A 444 -27.12 26.81 20.89
C SER A 444 -27.16 28.31 20.58
N PRO A 445 -26.02 28.99 20.38
CA PRO A 445 -25.99 30.45 20.17
C PRO A 445 -26.87 30.94 19.02
N PHE A 446 -26.87 30.22 17.88
CA PHE A 446 -27.69 30.55 16.72
C PHE A 446 -29.18 30.30 16.99
N ALA A 447 -29.52 29.17 17.62
CA ALA A 447 -30.90 28.84 17.97
C ALA A 447 -31.49 29.87 18.94
N TYR A 448 -30.68 30.34 19.90
CA TYR A 448 -31.07 31.39 20.84
C TYR A 448 -31.41 32.70 20.10
N VAL A 449 -30.55 33.20 19.22
CA VAL A 449 -30.81 34.46 18.50
C VAL A 449 -32.12 34.39 17.71
N ASN A 450 -32.36 33.24 17.05
CA ASN A 450 -33.62 33.00 16.34
C ASN A 450 -34.81 32.98 17.30
N ALA A 451 -34.70 32.30 18.44
CA ALA A 451 -35.76 32.18 19.43
C ALA A 451 -36.06 33.49 20.18
N HIS A 452 -35.03 34.29 20.48
CA HIS A 452 -35.15 35.63 21.02
C HIS A 452 -35.94 36.53 20.05
N LYS A 453 -35.56 36.53 18.77
CA LYS A 453 -36.25 37.30 17.73
C LYS A 453 -37.71 36.88 17.51
N LYS A 454 -37.98 35.57 17.46
CA LYS A 454 -39.32 35.03 17.14
C LYS A 454 -40.28 35.03 18.35
N SER A 455 -39.77 34.71 19.54
CA SER A 455 -40.60 34.37 20.70
C SER A 455 -40.28 35.25 21.93
N GLY A 456 -39.17 35.99 21.91
CA GLY A 456 -38.74 36.85 23.00
C GLY A 456 -38.08 36.10 24.16
N VAL A 457 -37.46 34.95 23.89
CA VAL A 457 -36.71 34.16 24.89
C VAL A 457 -35.67 35.03 25.59
N ILE A 458 -35.58 34.96 26.91
CA ILE A 458 -34.65 35.77 27.72
C ILE A 458 -33.48 34.89 28.17
N PRO A 459 -32.21 35.23 27.87
CA PRO A 459 -31.07 34.45 28.33
C PRO A 459 -30.84 34.73 29.82
N ILE A 460 -30.52 33.70 30.59
CA ILE A 460 -30.27 33.84 32.04
C ILE A 460 -28.86 33.45 32.44
N VAL A 461 -28.33 32.36 31.85
CA VAL A 461 -26.98 31.87 32.14
C VAL A 461 -26.35 31.18 30.94
N THR A 462 -25.02 31.17 30.89
CA THR A 462 -24.19 30.46 29.92
C THR A 462 -23.30 29.45 30.66
N PRO A 463 -23.15 28.20 30.18
CA PRO A 463 -22.24 27.24 30.78
C PRO A 463 -20.78 27.66 30.59
N LYS A 464 -19.95 27.37 31.60
CA LYS A 464 -18.50 27.44 31.53
C LYS A 464 -17.93 26.07 31.18
N ILE A 465 -17.11 26.00 30.15
CA ILE A 465 -16.34 24.81 29.76
C ILE A 465 -14.89 25.25 29.67
N ASN A 466 -13.97 24.47 30.25
CA ASN A 466 -12.55 24.84 30.38
C ASN A 466 -12.33 26.26 30.94
N GLY A 467 -13.17 26.68 31.89
CA GLY A 467 -13.13 28.01 32.50
C GLY A 467 -13.65 29.17 31.62
N LYS A 468 -14.00 28.91 30.36
CA LYS A 468 -14.49 29.90 29.38
C LYS A 468 -15.99 29.76 29.13
N ASP A 469 -16.64 30.87 28.81
CA ASP A 469 -18.05 31.02 28.43
C ASP A 469 -18.22 31.34 26.93
N TYR A 470 -17.13 31.20 26.19
CA TYR A 470 -17.02 31.35 24.75
C TYR A 470 -16.01 30.33 24.21
N TYR A 471 -16.01 30.13 22.90
CA TYR A 471 -15.01 29.36 22.16
C TYR A 471 -14.61 30.13 20.90
N LYS A 472 -13.58 29.67 20.18
CA LYS A 472 -13.12 30.32 18.95
C LYS A 472 -13.06 29.33 17.81
N GLY A 473 -13.68 29.66 16.68
CA GLY A 473 -13.50 28.93 15.43
C GLY A 473 -12.11 29.22 14.85
N TYR A 474 -11.47 28.19 14.30
CA TYR A 474 -10.14 28.25 13.70
C TYR A 474 -10.15 27.74 12.27
N ILE A 475 -9.38 28.41 11.41
CA ILE A 475 -8.96 27.86 10.13
C ILE A 475 -7.53 27.36 10.30
N ILE A 476 -7.31 26.09 10.03
CA ILE A 476 -6.06 25.37 10.32
C ILE A 476 -5.42 24.81 9.06
N ALA A 477 -4.09 24.71 9.06
CA ALA A 477 -3.29 24.00 8.05
C ALA A 477 -2.06 23.37 8.74
N ARG A 478 -1.30 22.53 8.05
CA ARG A 478 -0.04 22.01 8.61
C ARG A 478 1.06 23.06 8.65
N LYS A 479 1.84 23.09 9.73
CA LYS A 479 3.00 23.99 9.90
C LYS A 479 4.09 23.77 8.86
N ASP A 480 4.28 22.56 8.37
CA ASP A 480 5.28 22.22 7.35
C ASP A 480 4.79 22.43 5.91
N SER A 481 3.51 22.78 5.71
CA SER A 481 2.95 23.10 4.40
C SER A 481 3.38 24.49 3.91
N ASN A 482 3.17 24.77 2.62
CA ASN A 482 3.36 26.10 2.03
C ASN A 482 2.24 27.10 2.37
N ILE A 483 1.27 26.74 3.20
CA ILE A 483 0.10 27.56 3.54
C ILE A 483 0.38 28.29 4.85
N LYS A 484 0.57 29.62 4.79
CA LYS A 484 0.90 30.43 5.96
C LYS A 484 -0.14 31.50 6.27
N THR A 485 -0.95 31.85 5.29
CA THR A 485 -1.98 32.89 5.36
C THR A 485 -3.28 32.42 4.71
N LEU A 486 -4.39 33.12 4.94
CA LEU A 486 -5.67 32.80 4.29
C LEU A 486 -5.61 32.92 2.76
N ASN A 487 -4.73 33.77 2.21
CA ASN A 487 -4.58 33.92 0.76
C ASN A 487 -3.95 32.68 0.12
N ASP A 488 -3.18 31.91 0.89
CA ASP A 488 -2.51 30.68 0.41
C ASP A 488 -3.50 29.50 0.28
N LEU A 489 -4.75 29.68 0.70
CA LEU A 489 -5.83 28.70 0.55
C LEU A 489 -6.36 28.61 -0.88
N LYS A 490 -5.93 29.50 -1.77
CA LYS A 490 -6.35 29.49 -3.18
C LYS A 490 -5.92 28.17 -3.85
N ASP A 491 -6.87 27.54 -4.54
CA ASP A 491 -6.67 26.26 -5.26
C ASP A 491 -6.22 25.09 -4.35
N LYS A 492 -6.56 25.17 -3.05
CA LYS A 492 -6.31 24.12 -2.06
C LYS A 492 -7.54 23.27 -1.77
N ILE A 493 -7.33 22.10 -1.18
CA ILE A 493 -8.37 21.20 -0.70
C ILE A 493 -8.74 21.60 0.74
N PHE A 494 -10.00 21.97 0.97
CA PHE A 494 -10.46 22.47 2.27
C PHE A 494 -11.48 21.55 2.96
N GLY A 495 -11.25 21.22 4.22
CA GLY A 495 -12.20 20.43 5.03
C GLY A 495 -13.11 21.29 5.89
N TYR A 496 -14.41 21.18 5.69
CA TYR A 496 -15.45 21.63 6.62
C TYR A 496 -15.91 20.48 7.50
N VAL A 497 -16.59 20.80 8.60
CA VAL A 497 -17.20 19.80 9.48
C VAL A 497 -18.57 19.39 8.92
N ASP A 498 -19.53 20.30 9.01
CA ASP A 498 -20.90 20.13 8.53
C ASP A 498 -21.43 21.49 8.07
N VAL A 499 -22.37 21.51 7.13
CA VAL A 499 -22.98 22.75 6.60
C VAL A 499 -23.53 23.63 7.71
N ASN A 500 -24.10 23.02 8.75
CA ASN A 500 -24.71 23.71 9.89
C ASN A 500 -23.75 23.94 11.07
N SER A 501 -22.48 23.53 10.95
CA SER A 501 -21.50 23.73 12.01
C SER A 501 -21.16 25.22 12.18
N ALA A 502 -21.37 25.74 13.39
CA ALA A 502 -21.06 27.13 13.73
C ALA A 502 -19.58 27.47 13.45
N SER A 503 -18.64 26.82 14.15
CA SER A 503 -17.21 27.04 13.96
C SER A 503 -16.65 26.34 12.72
N GLY A 504 -17.14 25.15 12.42
CA GLY A 504 -16.63 24.29 11.35
C GLY A 504 -17.16 24.61 9.95
N CYS A 505 -18.01 25.62 9.79
CA CYS A 505 -18.49 26.11 8.49
C CYS A 505 -18.87 27.60 8.52
N ILE A 506 -19.87 28.00 9.32
CA ILE A 506 -20.47 29.35 9.26
C ILE A 506 -19.45 30.45 9.58
N TYR A 507 -18.77 30.34 10.73
CA TYR A 507 -17.74 31.31 11.13
C TYR A 507 -16.50 31.23 10.27
N ALA A 508 -16.12 30.04 9.77
CA ALA A 508 -15.01 29.92 8.83
C ALA A 508 -15.30 30.69 7.53
N ASN A 509 -16.51 30.55 6.98
CA ASN A 509 -16.96 31.30 5.82
C ASN A 509 -17.06 32.79 6.09
N HIS A 510 -17.49 33.19 7.29
CA HIS A 510 -17.50 34.59 7.70
C HIS A 510 -16.09 35.19 7.75
N ILE A 511 -15.13 34.49 8.37
CA ILE A 511 -13.71 34.89 8.39
C ILE A 511 -13.16 35.08 6.97
N LEU A 512 -13.45 34.13 6.07
CA LEU A 512 -13.01 34.23 4.67
C LEU A 512 -13.65 35.45 3.98
N LYS A 513 -14.95 35.65 4.16
CA LYS A 513 -15.71 36.77 3.58
C LYS A 513 -15.20 38.13 4.07
N ASP A 514 -14.92 38.28 5.36
CA ASP A 514 -14.37 39.50 5.95
C ASP A 514 -12.97 39.84 5.40
N ASN A 515 -12.21 38.80 5.04
CA ASN A 515 -10.94 38.93 4.33
C ASN A 515 -11.09 39.04 2.81
N LYS A 516 -12.31 39.27 2.30
CA LYS A 516 -12.64 39.39 0.87
C LYS A 516 -12.32 38.14 0.03
N LEU A 517 -12.32 36.96 0.67
CA LEU A 517 -12.12 35.68 0.02
C LEU A 517 -13.48 34.97 -0.14
N ASN A 518 -13.86 34.66 -1.39
CA ASN A 518 -15.11 33.98 -1.68
C ASN A 518 -14.94 32.47 -1.59
N HIS A 519 -15.46 31.85 -0.53
CA HIS A 519 -15.35 30.42 -0.28
C HIS A 519 -15.91 29.54 -1.42
N ASN A 520 -16.87 30.04 -2.22
CA ASN A 520 -17.46 29.30 -3.35
C ASN A 520 -16.49 29.13 -4.54
N SER A 521 -15.42 29.92 -4.60
CA SER A 521 -14.46 29.92 -5.71
C SER A 521 -13.00 29.92 -5.25
N LEU A 522 -12.75 29.82 -3.93
CA LEU A 522 -11.40 29.90 -3.37
C LEU A 522 -10.67 28.56 -3.48
N PHE A 523 -11.37 27.47 -3.19
CA PHE A 523 -10.78 26.15 -3.06
C PHE A 523 -10.82 25.39 -4.39
N LYS A 524 -9.84 24.50 -4.59
CA LYS A 524 -9.90 23.52 -5.69
C LYS A 524 -11.05 22.56 -5.47
N GLU A 525 -11.14 22.03 -4.25
CA GLU A 525 -12.21 21.16 -3.77
C GLU A 525 -12.47 21.43 -2.29
N SER A 526 -13.69 21.17 -1.83
CA SER A 526 -14.03 21.23 -0.41
C SER A 526 -14.88 20.04 0.00
N TYR A 527 -14.59 19.48 1.17
CA TYR A 527 -15.30 18.31 1.69
C TYR A 527 -15.93 18.59 3.05
N PHE A 528 -17.08 17.99 3.33
CA PHE A 528 -17.65 17.93 4.67
C PHE A 528 -17.24 16.62 5.32
N LEU A 529 -16.41 16.70 6.36
CA LEU A 529 -15.79 15.55 7.02
C LEU A 529 -16.57 15.05 8.24
N GLY A 530 -17.70 15.68 8.55
CA GLY A 530 -18.70 15.26 9.54
C GLY A 530 -18.34 15.60 10.99
N SER A 531 -17.07 15.57 11.38
CA SER A 531 -16.63 15.89 12.75
C SER A 531 -15.39 16.79 12.77
N HIS A 532 -15.23 17.52 13.87
CA HIS A 532 -14.04 18.34 14.12
C HIS A 532 -12.76 17.50 14.16
N ASP A 533 -12.83 16.28 14.73
CA ASP A 533 -11.70 15.37 14.83
C ASP A 533 -11.26 14.85 13.46
N ASN A 534 -12.22 14.56 12.57
CA ASN A 534 -11.92 14.15 11.20
C ASN A 534 -11.23 15.27 10.43
N VAL A 535 -11.66 16.53 10.59
CA VAL A 535 -10.96 17.68 9.97
C VAL A 535 -9.53 17.80 10.50
N ILE A 536 -9.34 17.70 11.82
CA ILE A 536 -8.01 17.79 12.45
C ILE A 536 -7.08 16.68 11.92
N ASN A 537 -7.56 15.44 11.90
CA ASN A 537 -6.79 14.29 11.44
C ASN A 537 -6.49 14.35 9.95
N ALA A 538 -7.47 14.72 9.10
CA ALA A 538 -7.27 14.83 7.66
C ALA A 538 -6.24 15.91 7.31
N VAL A 539 -6.23 17.05 8.03
CA VAL A 539 -5.20 18.08 7.88
C VAL A 539 -3.83 17.52 8.27
N LEU A 540 -3.71 16.88 9.43
CA LEU A 540 -2.43 16.34 9.92
C LEU A 540 -1.87 15.23 9.01
N ASN A 541 -2.73 14.34 8.50
CA ASN A 541 -2.36 13.26 7.60
C ASN A 541 -2.02 13.77 6.18
N GLY A 542 -2.34 15.02 5.86
CA GLY A 542 -2.17 15.58 4.52
C GLY A 542 -3.20 15.05 3.51
N GLU A 543 -4.33 14.53 3.99
CA GLU A 543 -5.48 14.14 3.16
C GLU A 543 -6.20 15.38 2.60
N ILE A 544 -6.17 16.48 3.36
CA ILE A 544 -6.61 17.81 2.95
C ILE A 544 -5.54 18.85 3.30
N ASP A 545 -5.53 19.98 2.57
CA ASP A 545 -4.50 21.01 2.74
C ASP A 545 -4.76 21.91 3.96
N ALA A 546 -6.03 22.21 4.24
CA ALA A 546 -6.48 23.07 5.33
C ALA A 546 -7.92 22.72 5.73
N GLY A 547 -8.38 23.19 6.89
CA GLY A 547 -9.76 22.96 7.32
C GLY A 547 -10.25 23.87 8.44
N ALA A 548 -11.56 23.81 8.72
CA ALA A 548 -12.22 24.59 9.76
C ALA A 548 -12.52 23.74 11.00
N THR A 549 -12.10 24.23 12.17
CA THR A 549 -12.38 23.60 13.47
C THR A 549 -12.56 24.66 14.57
N TYR A 550 -12.38 24.32 15.84
CA TYR A 550 -12.39 25.27 16.97
C TYR A 550 -11.36 24.93 18.03
N ASP A 551 -11.14 25.87 18.94
CA ASP A 551 -10.11 25.78 19.97
C ASP A 551 -10.23 24.56 20.87
N GLU A 552 -11.42 24.26 21.40
CA GLU A 552 -11.57 23.12 22.32
C GLU A 552 -11.42 21.75 21.64
N ALA A 553 -11.75 21.62 20.35
CA ALA A 553 -11.45 20.40 19.60
C ALA A 553 -9.94 20.16 19.49
N LEU A 554 -9.14 21.22 19.25
CA LEU A 554 -7.68 21.09 19.28
C LEU A 554 -7.16 20.81 20.70
N GLU A 555 -7.74 21.41 21.73
CA GLU A 555 -7.39 21.11 23.13
C GLU A 555 -7.70 19.64 23.48
N ASN A 556 -8.82 19.09 23.01
CA ASN A 556 -9.19 17.70 23.24
C ASN A 556 -8.30 16.75 22.45
N ALA A 557 -8.06 17.01 21.16
CA ALA A 557 -7.11 16.25 20.34
C ALA A 557 -5.71 16.21 21.00
N ARG A 558 -5.25 17.33 21.58
CA ARG A 558 -4.00 17.38 22.36
C ARG A 558 -4.02 16.44 23.57
N LYS A 559 -5.12 16.40 24.32
CA LYS A 559 -5.29 15.49 25.48
C LYS A 559 -5.30 14.02 25.06
N GLU A 560 -5.77 13.73 23.86
CA GLU A 560 -5.81 12.39 23.26
C GLU A 560 -4.46 11.97 22.63
N GLY A 561 -3.43 12.82 22.72
CA GLY A 561 -2.08 12.51 22.22
C GLY A 561 -1.87 12.82 20.73
N ILE A 562 -2.82 13.49 20.07
CA ILE A 562 -2.67 13.96 18.69
C ILE A 562 -1.67 15.13 18.68
N LYS A 563 -0.73 15.12 17.72
CA LYS A 563 0.34 16.12 17.57
C LYS A 563 -0.18 17.45 17.00
N VAL A 564 -1.13 18.08 17.69
CA VAL A 564 -1.70 19.37 17.28
C VAL A 564 -0.67 20.51 17.25
N ASP A 565 0.52 20.32 17.83
CA ASP A 565 1.63 21.27 17.71
C ASP A 565 2.17 21.36 16.27
N ASP A 566 1.87 20.41 15.39
CA ASP A 566 2.18 20.46 13.96
C ASP A 566 1.15 21.27 13.16
N ILE A 567 0.11 21.82 13.81
CA ILE A 567 -0.94 22.64 13.20
C ILE A 567 -0.61 24.13 13.30
N LEU A 568 -0.77 24.84 12.18
CA LEU A 568 -0.76 26.28 12.08
C LEU A 568 -2.21 26.80 12.05
N ILE A 569 -2.54 27.72 12.96
CA ILE A 569 -3.81 28.45 12.92
C ILE A 569 -3.63 29.65 11.99
N LEU A 570 -4.29 29.60 10.82
CA LEU A 570 -4.23 30.65 9.80
C LEU A 570 -5.07 31.87 10.18
N ALA A 571 -6.23 31.61 10.81
CA ALA A 571 -7.13 32.64 11.31
C ALA A 571 -8.00 32.09 12.43
N GLN A 572 -8.55 33.00 13.23
CA GLN A 572 -9.50 32.70 14.29
C GLN A 572 -10.70 33.65 14.23
N SER A 573 -11.85 33.17 14.68
CA SER A 573 -13.04 34.01 14.83
C SER A 573 -12.91 34.97 16.02
N GLU A 574 -13.84 35.94 16.10
CA GLU A 574 -14.18 36.57 17.37
C GLU A 574 -14.67 35.51 18.39
N ASN A 575 -14.82 35.91 19.66
CA ASN A 575 -15.32 35.02 20.70
C ASN A 575 -16.76 34.61 20.37
N ILE A 576 -16.96 33.33 20.06
CA ILE A 576 -18.28 32.74 19.82
C ILE A 576 -18.86 32.40 21.19
N PRO A 577 -19.97 33.02 21.61
CA PRO A 577 -20.60 32.69 22.88
C PRO A 577 -20.92 31.20 22.94
N LYS A 578 -20.80 30.58 24.11
CA LYS A 578 -21.36 29.24 24.33
C LYS A 578 -22.89 29.29 24.37
N ASP A 579 -23.49 28.12 24.47
CA ASP A 579 -24.92 27.91 24.66
C ASP A 579 -25.51 28.83 25.74
N THR A 580 -26.82 29.02 25.71
CA THR A 580 -27.52 29.72 26.79
C THR A 580 -28.68 28.91 27.30
N ILE A 581 -28.89 28.99 28.60
CA ILE A 581 -30.18 28.69 29.19
C ILE A 581 -31.04 29.93 28.98
N GLY A 582 -32.10 29.79 28.20
CA GLY A 582 -33.05 30.84 27.89
C GLY A 582 -34.44 30.50 28.44
N VAL A 583 -35.10 31.47 29.06
CA VAL A 583 -36.44 31.29 29.64
C VAL A 583 -37.51 31.91 28.76
N ASN A 584 -38.72 31.35 28.81
CA ASN A 584 -39.90 31.97 28.23
C ASN A 584 -40.16 33.33 28.91
N LYS A 585 -40.39 34.39 28.13
CA LYS A 585 -40.67 35.74 28.65
C LYS A 585 -41.90 35.83 29.57
N ASN A 586 -42.81 34.88 29.46
CA ASN A 586 -44.02 34.80 30.26
C ASN A 586 -43.80 34.13 31.63
N MET A 587 -42.61 33.57 31.88
CA MET A 587 -42.28 32.89 33.13
C MET A 587 -42.24 33.90 34.29
N ASN A 588 -42.66 33.46 35.49
CA ASN A 588 -42.69 34.30 36.68
C ASN A 588 -41.29 34.87 37.00
N LYS A 589 -41.16 36.19 37.14
CA LYS A 589 -39.87 36.87 37.37
C LYS A 589 -39.13 36.40 38.62
N GLU A 590 -39.85 36.14 39.72
CA GLU A 590 -39.23 35.62 40.95
C GLU A 590 -38.66 34.21 40.74
N LEU A 591 -39.35 33.39 39.94
CA LEU A 591 -38.84 32.06 39.56
C LEU A 591 -37.64 32.15 38.61
N ILE A 592 -37.64 33.09 37.66
CA ILE A 592 -36.49 33.36 36.79
C ILE A 592 -35.25 33.71 37.63
N ASP A 593 -35.39 34.62 38.61
CA ASP A 593 -34.28 35.03 39.48
C ASP A 593 -33.79 33.88 40.36
N LYS A 594 -34.71 33.07 40.91
CA LYS A 594 -34.35 31.84 41.66
C LYS A 594 -33.59 30.85 40.78
N LEU A 595 -34.07 30.60 39.57
CA LEU A 595 -33.47 29.64 38.64
C LEU A 595 -32.07 30.11 38.20
N LYS A 596 -31.94 31.38 37.83
CA LYS A 596 -30.67 32.01 37.48
C LYS A 596 -29.64 31.89 38.61
N LYS A 597 -30.03 32.24 39.84
CA LYS A 597 -29.17 32.09 41.01
C LYS A 597 -28.78 30.63 41.25
N ALA A 598 -29.72 29.70 41.10
CA ALA A 598 -29.46 28.27 41.27
C ALA A 598 -28.45 27.70 40.25
N PHE A 599 -28.51 28.15 38.99
CA PHE A 599 -27.50 27.80 37.99
C PHE A 599 -26.12 28.38 38.34
N ILE A 600 -26.04 29.63 38.82
CA ILE A 600 -24.77 30.27 39.19
C ILE A 600 -24.16 29.61 40.43
N ASP A 601 -24.98 29.27 41.43
CA ASP A 601 -24.55 28.70 42.71
C ASP A 601 -24.29 27.19 42.65
N ILE A 602 -24.52 26.53 41.50
CA ILE A 602 -24.37 25.07 41.39
C ILE A 602 -22.92 24.64 41.63
N LYS A 603 -22.76 23.63 42.51
CA LYS A 603 -21.47 23.03 42.87
C LYS A 603 -21.43 21.55 42.52
N ASP A 604 -20.24 20.98 42.56
CA ASP A 604 -19.99 19.54 42.41
C ASP A 604 -20.53 18.96 41.10
N LEU A 605 -20.29 19.64 39.98
CA LEU A 605 -20.59 19.10 38.65
C LEU A 605 -19.60 17.98 38.25
N HIS A 606 -18.47 17.85 38.94
CA HIS A 606 -17.46 16.80 38.71
C HIS A 606 -17.98 15.38 38.94
N THR A 607 -19.13 15.21 39.62
CA THR A 607 -19.79 13.91 39.78
C THR A 607 -20.67 13.52 38.59
N ILE A 608 -20.87 14.45 37.64
CA ILE A 608 -21.63 14.25 36.41
C ILE A 608 -20.62 14.13 35.28
N ASP A 609 -20.84 13.18 34.37
CA ASP A 609 -20.05 13.03 33.16
C ASP A 609 -20.40 14.15 32.18
N THR A 610 -19.86 15.36 32.40
CA THR A 610 -20.21 16.55 31.62
C THR A 610 -19.02 17.48 31.43
N PRO A 611 -18.88 18.14 30.26
CA PRO A 611 -17.86 19.17 30.05
C PRO A 611 -18.17 20.47 30.82
N VAL A 612 -19.40 20.64 31.31
CA VAL A 612 -19.84 21.86 32.00
C VAL A 612 -19.28 21.90 33.43
N GLN A 613 -18.51 22.95 33.72
CA GLN A 613 -17.85 23.15 35.01
C GLN A 613 -18.60 24.12 35.94
N GLY A 614 -19.54 24.88 35.39
CA GLY A 614 -20.39 25.83 36.12
C GLY A 614 -21.15 26.71 35.15
N PHE A 615 -21.82 27.74 35.66
CA PHE A 615 -22.54 28.71 34.84
C PHE A 615 -22.19 30.13 35.27
N ILE A 616 -22.30 31.07 34.34
CA ILE A 616 -22.25 32.51 34.60
C ILE A 616 -23.51 33.17 34.06
N GLU A 617 -23.80 34.36 34.56
CA GLU A 617 -24.87 35.21 34.03
C GLU A 617 -24.68 35.48 32.54
N SER A 618 -25.80 35.48 31.80
CA SER A 618 -25.85 35.77 30.37
C SER A 618 -26.83 36.88 30.07
N PHE A 619 -26.56 37.63 29.00
CA PHE A 619 -27.33 38.78 28.54
C PHE A 619 -27.47 38.74 27.02
N ASP A 620 -28.49 39.41 26.47
CA ASP A 620 -28.81 39.31 25.05
C ASP A 620 -27.72 39.89 24.13
N GLU A 621 -27.06 40.96 24.58
CA GLU A 621 -26.01 41.68 23.86
C GLU A 621 -24.79 40.77 23.60
N LYS A 622 -24.59 39.73 24.43
CA LYS A 622 -23.52 38.74 24.24
C LYS A 622 -23.63 38.01 22.90
N TYR A 623 -24.84 37.89 22.36
CA TYR A 623 -25.12 37.19 21.10
C TYR A 623 -25.14 38.12 19.88
N ASP A 624 -24.80 39.40 20.02
CA ASP A 624 -24.73 40.33 18.88
C ASP A 624 -23.69 39.92 17.84
N VAL A 625 -22.61 39.26 18.27
CA VAL A 625 -21.61 38.68 17.35
C VAL A 625 -22.21 37.62 16.42
N ILE A 626 -23.22 36.88 16.89
CA ILE A 626 -23.95 35.91 16.06
C ILE A 626 -24.90 36.64 15.09
N ARG A 627 -25.58 37.70 15.55
CA ARG A 627 -26.49 38.52 14.73
C ARG A 627 -25.82 39.22 13.56
N LYS A 628 -24.51 39.46 13.62
CA LYS A 628 -23.73 40.06 12.52
C LYS A 628 -23.45 39.08 11.38
N ILE A 629 -23.58 37.78 11.65
CA ILE A 629 -23.17 36.69 10.75
C ILE A 629 -24.36 36.09 10.02
N ILE A 630 -25.51 36.01 10.72
CA ILE A 630 -26.83 35.68 10.15
C ILE A 630 -27.32 36.88 9.34
#